data_AF-A0A6B7KEQ9-F1
#
_entry.id   AF-A0A6B7KEQ9-F1
#
_cell.length_a   1.000
_cell.length_b   1.000
_cell.length_c   1.000
_cell.angle_alpha   90.00
_cell.angle_beta   90.00
_cell.angle_gamma   90.00
#
_symmetry.space_group_name_H-M   'P 1'
#
loop_
_entity.id
_entity.type
_entity.pdbx_description
1 polymer ?
#
loop_
_entity_poly.entity_id
_entity_poly.type
_entity_poly.pdbx_seq_one_letter_code
_entity_poly.pdbx_strand_id
1 'polypeptide(L)'
;RITPSLRSQKGQIWTKNPTNFEWWEVDFVFRVTGRGRIGADGLAFWFTSAPGVEGPVFGSSDKWNGLGVFFDSFDNDNKRNNPYIMAMVNDGTIVYDHEHDGASQQLGGCLRDFRNKPFPVRARIEYYKNVL
;
A
#
# COMPACT_ATOMS: atom_id res chain seq x y z
N ARG A 1 7.80 -5.26 -12.81
CA ARG A 1 8.45 -5.16 -11.47
C ARG A 1 8.45 -3.69 -11.10
N ILE A 2 7.88 -3.32 -9.96
CA ILE A 2 7.77 -1.92 -9.54
C ILE A 2 9.12 -1.42 -8.98
N THR A 3 9.74 -2.18 -8.08
CA THR A 3 11.08 -1.90 -7.55
C THR A 3 11.99 -3.13 -7.64
N PRO A 4 13.29 -2.96 -7.95
CA PRO A 4 14.29 -4.01 -7.77
C PRO A 4 14.69 -4.15 -6.30
N SER A 5 15.37 -5.25 -5.95
CA SER A 5 15.93 -5.45 -4.60
C SER A 5 17.23 -4.66 -4.39
N LEU A 6 17.18 -3.37 -4.70
CA LEU A 6 18.23 -2.37 -4.49
C LEU A 6 17.75 -1.38 -3.43
N ARG A 7 18.68 -0.64 -2.82
CA ARG A 7 18.35 0.36 -1.79
C ARG A 7 17.69 1.58 -2.42
N SER A 8 16.83 2.25 -1.65
CA SER A 8 16.25 3.57 -1.98
C SER A 8 15.58 3.61 -3.35
N GLN A 9 14.77 2.59 -3.66
CA GLN A 9 14.07 2.50 -4.93
C GLN A 9 12.62 2.92 -4.76
N LYS A 10 12.12 3.70 -5.72
CA LYS A 10 10.73 4.09 -5.84
C LYS A 10 10.23 3.69 -7.21
N GLY A 11 8.97 3.32 -7.30
CA GLY A 11 8.33 2.97 -8.55
C GLY A 11 6.83 3.03 -8.37
N GLN A 12 6.13 3.40 -9.43
CA GLN A 12 4.69 3.51 -9.42
C GLN A 12 4.13 3.24 -10.81
N ILE A 13 2.89 2.76 -10.86
CA ILE A 13 2.15 2.52 -12.10
C ILE A 13 0.74 3.01 -11.85
N TRP A 14 0.24 3.86 -12.76
CA TRP A 14 -1.07 4.49 -12.66
C TRP A 14 -1.87 4.24 -13.93
N THR A 15 -3.20 4.18 -13.79
CA THR A 15 -4.09 4.19 -14.94
C THR A 15 -4.00 5.54 -15.65
N LYS A 16 -4.16 5.55 -16.97
CA LYS A 16 -4.18 6.81 -17.74
C LYS A 16 -5.50 7.57 -17.60
N ASN A 17 -6.59 6.83 -17.42
CA ASN A 17 -7.94 7.36 -17.38
C ASN A 17 -8.53 7.14 -15.97
N PRO A 18 -9.34 8.09 -15.46
CA PRO A 18 -10.03 7.96 -14.18
C PRO A 18 -11.12 6.90 -14.26
N THR A 19 -11.39 6.27 -13.12
CA THR A 19 -12.50 5.32 -12.95
C THR A 19 -13.69 6.07 -12.36
N ASN A 20 -14.89 5.85 -12.90
CA ASN A 20 -16.14 6.50 -12.49
C ASN A 20 -17.20 5.52 -11.99
N PHE A 21 -16.80 4.30 -11.62
CA PHE A 21 -17.70 3.32 -11.05
C PHE A 21 -18.09 3.68 -9.62
N GLU A 22 -19.39 3.66 -9.33
CA GLU A 22 -19.92 3.84 -7.98
C GLU A 22 -19.45 2.72 -7.05
N TRP A 23 -19.47 1.48 -7.56
CA TRP A 23 -19.02 0.27 -6.88
C TRP A 23 -17.98 -0.43 -7.75
N TRP A 24 -16.92 -0.95 -7.13
CA TRP A 24 -15.80 -1.52 -7.86
C TRP A 24 -15.12 -2.64 -7.08
N GLU A 25 -14.53 -3.57 -7.82
CA GLU A 25 -13.65 -4.60 -7.29
C GLU A 25 -12.33 -4.54 -8.08
N VAL A 26 -11.21 -4.62 -7.37
CA VAL A 26 -9.89 -4.78 -7.98
C VAL A 26 -9.24 -6.04 -7.45
N ASP A 27 -9.04 -6.99 -8.35
CA ASP A 27 -8.21 -8.16 -8.13
C ASP A 27 -6.81 -7.92 -8.72
N PHE A 28 -5.78 -8.03 -7.89
CA PHE A 28 -4.40 -7.99 -8.37
C PHE A 28 -3.53 -9.07 -7.73
N VAL A 29 -2.54 -9.50 -8.50
CA VAL A 29 -1.63 -10.58 -8.15
C VAL A 29 -0.22 -10.02 -8.08
N PHE A 30 0.47 -10.25 -6.96
CA PHE A 30 1.78 -9.69 -6.73
C PHE A 30 2.73 -10.68 -6.03
N ARG A 31 4.02 -10.32 -6.05
CA ARG A 31 5.07 -11.00 -5.32
C ARG A 31 5.98 -9.96 -4.68
N VAL A 32 6.15 -10.04 -3.37
CA VAL A 32 7.20 -9.30 -2.63
C VAL A 32 8.27 -10.31 -2.22
N THR A 33 9.43 -10.20 -2.84
CA THR A 33 10.53 -11.17 -2.67
C THR A 33 11.84 -10.48 -2.32
N GLY A 34 12.59 -11.03 -1.37
CA GLY A 34 13.93 -10.56 -0.99
C GLY A 34 14.74 -11.64 -0.31
N ARG A 35 16.08 -11.51 -0.34
CA ARG A 35 17.02 -12.53 0.20
C ARG A 35 16.88 -12.75 1.71
N GLY A 36 16.48 -11.71 2.46
CA GLY A 36 16.37 -11.75 3.92
C GLY A 36 14.98 -12.09 4.44
N ARG A 37 14.94 -12.59 5.68
CA ARG A 37 13.69 -12.77 6.44
C ARG A 37 12.96 -11.44 6.62
N ILE A 38 13.69 -10.35 6.83
CA ILE A 38 13.18 -8.98 6.85
C ILE A 38 13.44 -8.33 5.48
N GLY A 39 12.49 -7.53 5.00
CA GLY A 39 12.60 -6.76 3.78
C GLY A 39 11.70 -5.54 3.88
N ALA A 40 11.99 -4.53 3.07
CA ALA A 40 11.41 -3.20 3.20
C ALA A 40 11.22 -2.56 1.81
N ASP A 41 10.36 -1.54 1.65
CA ASP A 41 9.40 -1.04 2.66
C ASP A 41 8.05 -1.75 2.48
N GLY A 42 7.58 -1.88 1.23
CA GLY A 42 6.37 -2.62 0.93
C GLY A 42 5.78 -2.32 -0.44
N LEU A 43 4.45 -2.37 -0.53
CA LEU A 43 3.66 -2.07 -1.72
C LEU A 43 2.43 -1.25 -1.29
N ALA A 44 1.95 -0.35 -2.14
CA ALA A 44 0.67 0.32 -1.95
C ALA A 44 -0.25 0.12 -3.16
N PHE A 45 -1.54 -0.08 -2.89
CA PHE A 45 -2.61 0.12 -3.86
C PHE A 45 -3.26 1.48 -3.62
N TRP A 46 -3.62 2.17 -4.70
CA TRP A 46 -4.18 3.52 -4.65
C TRP A 46 -5.49 3.61 -5.43
N PHE A 47 -6.50 4.22 -4.82
CA PHE A 47 -7.70 4.69 -5.50
C PHE A 47 -7.92 6.15 -5.11
N THR A 48 -7.38 7.06 -5.93
CA THR A 48 -7.23 8.48 -5.60
C THR A 48 -7.80 9.38 -6.69
N SER A 49 -8.11 10.63 -6.34
CA SER A 49 -8.68 11.62 -7.26
C SER A 49 -7.74 12.05 -8.38
N ALA A 50 -6.43 11.90 -8.19
CA ALA A 50 -5.40 12.12 -9.18
C ALA A 50 -4.30 11.04 -9.08
N PRO A 51 -3.59 10.73 -10.18
CA PRO A 51 -2.40 9.90 -10.11
C PRO A 51 -1.37 10.52 -9.16
N GLY A 52 -0.80 9.69 -8.30
CA GLY A 52 0.24 10.12 -7.38
C GLY A 52 1.53 10.52 -8.11
N VAL A 53 2.19 11.52 -7.55
CA VAL A 53 3.56 11.91 -7.93
C VAL A 53 4.54 11.08 -7.09
N GLU A 54 5.75 10.85 -7.60
CA GLU A 54 6.78 10.16 -6.82
C GLU A 54 7.00 10.85 -5.46
N GLY A 55 7.01 10.06 -4.39
CA GLY A 55 7.08 10.58 -3.03
C GLY A 55 7.54 9.54 -2.01
N PRO A 56 7.43 9.84 -0.70
CA PRO A 56 7.94 8.97 0.36
C PRO A 56 7.02 7.79 0.69
N VAL A 57 5.72 7.85 0.37
CA VAL A 57 4.74 6.84 0.82
C VAL A 57 4.68 5.70 -0.19
N PHE A 58 5.44 4.64 0.07
CA PHE A 58 5.56 3.47 -0.81
C PHE A 58 5.84 3.83 -2.27
N GLY A 59 6.62 4.90 -2.48
CA GLY A 59 6.98 5.43 -3.81
C GLY A 59 6.04 6.49 -4.37
N SER A 60 4.97 6.88 -3.66
CA SER A 60 4.01 7.90 -4.09
C SER A 60 3.88 9.07 -3.09
N SER A 61 3.01 10.02 -3.43
CA SER A 61 2.82 11.29 -2.72
C SER A 61 2.43 11.08 -1.26
N ASP A 62 2.97 11.93 -0.39
CA ASP A 62 2.69 11.92 1.05
C ASP A 62 1.31 12.48 1.42
N LYS A 63 0.74 13.25 0.50
CA LYS A 63 -0.62 13.75 0.58
C LYS A 63 -1.38 13.26 -0.64
N TRP A 64 -2.43 12.50 -0.40
CA TRP A 64 -3.35 12.04 -1.43
C TRP A 64 -4.78 12.34 -1.02
N ASN A 65 -5.67 12.42 -2.00
CA ASN A 65 -7.10 12.49 -1.75
C ASN A 65 -7.73 11.20 -2.30
N GLY A 66 -8.22 10.36 -1.40
CA GLY A 66 -8.79 9.04 -1.67
C GLY A 66 -8.26 7.95 -0.74
N LEU A 67 -8.26 6.71 -1.25
CA LEU A 67 -7.87 5.50 -0.52
C LEU A 67 -6.43 5.09 -0.85
N GLY A 68 -5.68 4.75 0.20
CA GLY A 68 -4.45 3.96 0.13
C GLY A 68 -4.62 2.64 0.87
N VAL A 69 -4.20 1.53 0.27
CA VAL A 69 -4.08 0.22 0.93
C VAL A 69 -2.62 -0.19 0.93
N PHE A 70 -2.01 -0.19 2.11
CA PHE A 70 -0.59 -0.41 2.30
C PHE A 70 -0.33 -1.86 2.71
N PHE A 71 0.60 -2.49 2.02
CA PHE A 71 1.19 -3.79 2.32
C PHE A 71 2.57 -3.50 2.90
N ASP A 72 2.58 -3.17 4.18
CA ASP A 72 3.78 -2.79 4.91
C ASP A 72 4.57 -4.02 5.35
N SER A 73 5.83 -4.08 5.00
CA SER A 73 6.70 -5.22 5.32
C SER A 73 7.79 -4.92 6.32
N PHE A 74 8.04 -3.64 6.60
CA PHE A 74 9.06 -3.19 7.53
C PHE A 74 8.39 -2.72 8.81
N ASP A 75 9.05 -2.90 9.94
CA ASP A 75 8.55 -2.56 11.27
C ASP A 75 9.29 -1.30 11.71
N ASN A 76 8.77 -0.13 11.32
CA ASN A 76 9.41 1.14 11.64
C ASN A 76 9.22 1.49 13.13
N ASP A 77 8.08 1.08 13.71
CA ASP A 77 7.70 1.41 15.08
C ASP A 77 8.22 0.42 16.15
N ASN A 78 8.85 -0.68 15.69
CA ASN A 78 9.45 -1.76 16.47
C ASN A 78 8.46 -2.49 17.40
N LYS A 79 7.17 -2.53 17.05
CA LYS A 79 6.13 -3.26 17.78
C LYS A 79 5.96 -4.71 17.33
N ARG A 80 6.74 -5.18 16.35
CA ARG A 80 6.76 -6.57 15.85
C ARG A 80 5.41 -7.03 15.30
N ASN A 81 4.73 -6.12 14.61
CA ASN A 81 3.40 -6.28 14.03
C ASN A 81 3.44 -6.21 12.50
N ASN A 82 4.54 -6.63 11.87
CA ASN A 82 4.72 -6.60 10.41
C ASN A 82 5.12 -8.01 9.90
N PRO A 83 4.78 -8.40 8.66
CA PRO A 83 4.07 -7.60 7.65
C PRO A 83 2.59 -7.35 7.99
N TYR A 84 2.14 -6.12 7.72
CA TYR A 84 0.81 -5.63 8.03
C TYR A 84 0.14 -5.08 6.78
N ILE A 85 -1.16 -5.33 6.64
CA ILE A 85 -1.97 -4.76 5.56
C ILE A 85 -2.94 -3.78 6.20
N MET A 86 -2.95 -2.53 5.76
CA MET A 86 -3.83 -1.49 6.30
C MET A 86 -4.49 -0.66 5.21
N ALA A 87 -5.69 -0.17 5.50
CA ALA A 87 -6.40 0.80 4.67
C ALA A 87 -6.38 2.18 5.35
N MET A 88 -6.17 3.23 4.57
CA MET A 88 -6.18 4.62 5.02
C MET A 88 -6.88 5.50 3.98
N VAL A 89 -7.78 6.36 4.45
CA VAL A 89 -8.38 7.42 3.64
C VAL A 89 -7.75 8.75 4.02
N ASN A 90 -7.50 9.57 3.01
CA ASN A 90 -6.93 10.90 3.17
C ASN A 90 -7.71 11.87 2.27
N ASP A 91 -7.87 13.11 2.70
CA ASP A 91 -8.53 14.19 1.96
C ASP A 91 -7.53 15.14 1.27
N GLY A 92 -6.23 14.85 1.41
CA GLY A 92 -5.11 15.65 0.90
C GLY A 92 -4.43 16.50 1.97
N THR A 93 -4.89 16.43 3.23
CA THR A 93 -4.33 17.25 4.32
C THR A 93 -3.38 16.48 5.24
N ILE A 94 -3.59 15.16 5.38
CA ILE A 94 -2.84 14.31 6.29
C ILE A 94 -1.51 13.88 5.65
N VAL A 95 -0.43 13.96 6.40
CA VAL A 95 0.90 13.43 6.04
C VAL A 95 1.01 12.02 6.62
N TYR A 96 1.50 11.05 5.86
CA TYR A 96 1.63 9.68 6.34
C TYR A 96 2.70 9.57 7.42
N ASP A 97 2.35 8.98 8.56
CA ASP A 97 3.26 8.77 9.66
C ASP A 97 4.09 7.49 9.45
N HIS A 98 5.13 7.59 8.63
CA HIS A 98 6.01 6.46 8.32
C HIS A 98 6.81 5.96 9.53
N GLU A 99 7.07 6.81 10.53
CA GLU A 99 7.82 6.41 11.73
C GLU A 99 6.99 5.48 12.63
N HIS A 100 5.66 5.59 12.57
CA HIS A 100 4.74 4.77 13.35
C HIS A 100 3.87 3.85 12.49
N ASP A 101 4.35 3.47 11.30
CA ASP A 101 3.67 2.58 10.35
C ASP A 101 2.21 3.00 10.05
N GLY A 102 1.91 4.30 10.08
CA GLY A 102 0.54 4.82 9.88
C GLY A 102 -0.49 4.32 10.90
N ALA A 103 -0.06 3.76 12.04
CA ALA A 103 -0.93 3.00 12.94
C ALA A 103 -2.10 3.80 13.51
N SER A 104 -1.91 5.11 13.73
CA SER A 104 -2.95 6.04 14.22
C SER A 104 -3.86 6.57 13.11
N GLN A 105 -3.50 6.35 11.85
CA GLN A 105 -4.16 6.88 10.65
C GLN A 105 -4.96 5.82 9.89
N GLN A 106 -4.81 4.55 10.25
CA GLN A 106 -5.52 3.44 9.62
C GLN A 106 -7.02 3.45 9.94
N LEU A 107 -7.83 3.05 8.97
CA LEU A 107 -9.25 2.70 9.16
C LEU A 107 -9.42 1.27 9.69
N GLY A 108 -8.48 0.40 9.32
CA GLY A 108 -8.48 -1.01 9.68
C GLY A 108 -7.37 -1.75 8.96
N GLY A 109 -7.07 -2.95 9.42
CA GLY A 109 -5.99 -3.75 8.85
C GLY A 109 -5.87 -5.15 9.45
N CYS A 110 -4.87 -5.89 9.00
CA CYS A 110 -4.58 -7.22 9.51
C CYS A 110 -3.11 -7.62 9.37
N LEU A 111 -2.65 -8.46 10.30
CA LEU A 111 -1.34 -9.12 10.25
C LEU A 111 -1.35 -10.23 9.20
N ARG A 112 -0.62 -10.06 8.11
CA ARG A 112 -0.52 -11.08 7.06
C ARG A 112 0.87 -11.05 6.46
N ASP A 113 1.63 -12.11 6.68
CA ASP A 113 2.88 -12.30 5.95
C ASP A 113 2.57 -12.56 4.46
N PHE A 114 2.93 -11.59 3.61
CA PHE A 114 2.80 -11.65 2.15
C PHE A 114 4.16 -11.78 1.44
N ARG A 115 5.27 -11.93 2.19
CA ARG A 115 6.62 -11.98 1.63
C ARG A 115 7.07 -13.42 1.36
N ASN A 116 7.91 -13.57 0.33
CA ASN A 116 8.62 -14.81 0.01
C ASN A 116 7.72 -16.07 -0.05
N LYS A 117 6.46 -15.90 -0.49
CA LYS A 117 5.51 -17.02 -0.63
C LYS A 117 5.83 -17.87 -1.86
N PRO A 118 5.58 -19.20 -1.82
CA PRO A 118 5.84 -20.10 -2.95
C PRO A 118 4.97 -19.75 -4.17
N PHE A 119 3.76 -19.26 -3.94
CA PHE A 119 2.83 -18.82 -4.97
C PHE A 119 2.62 -17.30 -4.91
N PRO A 120 2.26 -16.66 -6.04
CA PRO A 120 1.88 -15.25 -6.02
C PRO A 120 0.76 -14.98 -5.02
N VAL A 121 0.89 -13.89 -4.27
CA VAL A 121 -0.15 -13.40 -3.38
C VAL A 121 -1.22 -12.72 -4.22
N ARG A 122 -2.49 -12.93 -3.85
CA ARG A 122 -3.63 -12.27 -4.47
C ARG A 122 -4.26 -11.34 -3.44
N ALA A 123 -4.54 -10.12 -3.86
CA ALA A 123 -5.34 -9.18 -3.09
C ALA A 123 -6.57 -8.82 -3.89
N ARG A 124 -7.69 -8.74 -3.16
CA ARG A 124 -8.97 -8.26 -3.62
C ARG A 124 -9.35 -7.07 -2.76
N ILE A 125 -9.66 -5.95 -3.40
CA ILE A 125 -10.17 -4.76 -2.73
C ILE A 125 -11.52 -4.47 -3.38
N GLU A 126 -12.57 -4.50 -2.58
CA GLU A 126 -13.94 -4.30 -3.01
C GLU A 126 -14.50 -3.06 -2.32
N TYR A 127 -15.07 -2.14 -3.08
CA TYR A 127 -15.88 -1.06 -2.54
C TYR A 127 -17.31 -1.23 -3.05
N TYR A 128 -18.21 -1.63 -2.15
CA TYR A 128 -19.59 -1.95 -2.48
C TYR A 128 -20.55 -1.43 -1.41
N LYS A 129 -21.57 -0.67 -1.83
CA LYS A 129 -22.60 -0.07 -0.95
C LYS A 129 -22.00 0.69 0.25
N ASN A 130 -20.98 1.50 -0.01
CA ASN A 130 -20.26 2.31 0.98
C ASN A 130 -19.50 1.48 2.03
N VAL A 131 -19.19 0.22 1.71
CA VAL A 131 -18.32 -0.64 2.51
C VAL A 131 -17.07 -0.94 1.70
N LEU A 132 -15.92 -0.77 2.35
CA LEU A 132 -14.61 -1.20 1.87
C LEU A 132 -14.21 -2.50 2.56
#